data_AF-A0A5Z2KS28-F1
#
_entry.id   AF-A0A5Z2KS28-F1
#
_cell.length_a   1.000
_cell.length_b   1.000
_cell.length_c   1.000
_cell.angle_alpha   90.00
_cell.angle_beta   90.00
_cell.angle_gamma   90.00
#
_symmetry.space_group_name_H-M   'P 1'
#
loop_
_entity.id
_entity.type
_entity.pdbx_description
1 polymer ?
#
loop_
_entity_poly.entity_id
_entity_poly.type
_entity_poly.pdbx_seq_one_letter_code
_entity_poly.pdbx_strand_id
1 'polypeptide(L)'
;LLPSEKELAELYHVSRNTLRKALKHLEDIGLIERKHGSGTWIRNKHFQSSLTHLDSFTEIALNEGKKPTSQLLKFELQAASEEIANGLQLQNGDPVHYAKRLRFIDNIAVQLEETWLSATRFPDLTISHMRKSKFSYIENDCGVKIDGCYESIMPTKPSPELAHLLLVSPNDPIIKMYTQAIDDNHQPIDYSILYTNTFEFQVKYYIPRHR
;
A
#
# COMPACT_ATOMS: atom_id res chain seq x y z
N LEU A 1 -5.67 4.34 16.72
CA LEU A 1 -6.66 4.76 17.74
C LEU A 1 -6.00 5.76 18.67
N LEU A 2 -6.62 6.90 18.98
CA LEU A 2 -6.07 7.84 19.96
C LEU A 2 -6.29 7.34 21.40
N PRO A 3 -5.38 7.66 22.34
CA PRO A 3 -5.62 7.44 23.77
C PRO A 3 -6.90 8.13 24.24
N SER A 4 -7.44 7.68 25.37
CA SER A 4 -8.66 8.23 25.94
C SER A 4 -8.53 9.73 26.25
N GLU A 5 -9.66 10.44 26.31
CA GLU A 5 -9.67 11.87 26.70
C GLU A 5 -9.02 12.09 28.07
N LYS A 6 -9.06 11.08 28.96
CA LYS A 6 -8.43 11.17 30.28
C LYS A 6 -6.91 11.13 30.16
N GLU A 7 -6.37 10.16 29.44
CA GLU A 7 -4.93 9.98 29.24
C GLU A 7 -4.31 11.17 28.51
N LEU A 8 -5.00 11.69 27.49
CA LEU A 8 -4.53 12.87 26.75
C LEU A 8 -4.56 14.14 27.61
N ALA A 9 -5.58 14.32 28.46
CA ALA A 9 -5.65 15.47 29.35
C ALA A 9 -4.54 15.46 30.40
N GLU A 10 -4.20 14.28 30.92
CA GLU A 10 -3.08 14.06 31.84
C GLU A 10 -1.73 14.29 31.15
N LEU A 11 -1.54 13.72 29.94
CA LEU A 11 -0.30 13.84 29.16
C LEU A 11 0.03 15.30 28.80
N TYR A 12 -0.98 16.08 28.41
CA TYR A 12 -0.78 17.47 27.98
C TYR A 12 -1.01 18.48 29.11
N HIS A 13 -1.29 18.04 30.35
CA HIS A 13 -1.55 18.89 31.51
C HIS A 13 -2.62 19.96 31.27
N VAL A 14 -3.72 19.56 30.62
CA VAL A 14 -4.85 20.46 30.30
C VAL A 14 -6.16 19.98 30.92
N SER A 15 -7.12 20.90 31.07
CA SER A 15 -8.48 20.52 31.48
C SER A 15 -9.14 19.64 30.40
N ARG A 16 -10.02 18.73 30.81
CA ARG A 16 -10.83 17.92 29.88
C ARG A 16 -11.65 18.77 28.91
N ASN A 17 -12.12 19.94 29.35
CA ASN A 17 -12.86 20.87 28.49
C ASN A 17 -11.98 21.47 27.39
N THR A 18 -10.73 21.80 27.73
CA THR A 18 -9.73 22.27 26.75
C THR A 18 -9.41 21.18 25.74
N LEU A 19 -9.17 19.95 26.19
CA LEU A 19 -8.91 18.82 25.31
C LEU A 19 -10.09 18.52 24.39
N ARG A 20 -11.33 18.52 24.92
CA ARG A 20 -12.55 18.32 24.11
C ARG A 20 -12.70 19.37 23.02
N LYS A 21 -12.37 20.63 23.30
CA LYS A 21 -12.38 21.68 22.27
C LYS A 21 -11.34 21.42 21.18
N ALA A 22 -10.14 20.99 21.55
CA ALA A 22 -9.08 20.65 20.58
C ALA A 22 -9.46 19.43 19.73
N LEU A 23 -9.97 18.36 20.34
CA LEU A 23 -10.45 17.19 19.62
C LEU A 23 -11.64 17.51 18.73
N LYS A 24 -12.59 18.33 19.20
CA LYS A 24 -13.69 18.80 18.35
C LYS A 24 -13.18 19.59 17.16
N HIS A 25 -12.18 20.46 17.34
CA HIS A 25 -11.58 21.19 16.24
C HIS A 25 -10.91 20.26 15.21
N LEU A 26 -10.17 19.24 15.67
CA LEU A 26 -9.58 18.22 14.79
C LEU A 26 -10.64 17.38 14.05
N GLU A 27 -11.77 17.11 14.69
CA GLU A 27 -12.94 16.45 14.09
C GLU A 27 -13.60 17.33 13.03
N ASP A 28 -13.82 18.61 13.34
CA ASP A 28 -14.42 19.61 12.44
C ASP A 28 -13.59 19.80 11.16
N ILE A 29 -12.25 19.73 11.25
CA ILE A 29 -11.34 19.79 10.08
C ILE A 29 -11.05 18.42 9.45
N GLY A 30 -11.77 17.38 9.88
CA GLY A 30 -11.77 16.04 9.30
C GLY A 30 -10.48 15.25 9.50
N LEU A 31 -9.67 15.55 10.51
CA LEU A 31 -8.44 14.81 10.84
C LEU A 31 -8.68 13.64 11.79
N ILE A 32 -9.80 13.62 12.51
CA ILE A 32 -10.19 12.53 13.39
C ILE A 32 -11.69 12.22 13.26
N GLU A 33 -12.11 11.03 13.66
CA GLU A 33 -13.52 10.66 13.78
C GLU A 33 -13.81 9.97 15.11
N ARG A 34 -14.95 10.29 15.73
CA ARG A 34 -15.40 9.66 16.97
C ARG A 34 -16.43 8.58 16.66
N LYS A 35 -16.15 7.33 17.05
CA LYS A 35 -17.13 6.24 17.01
C LYS A 35 -17.65 5.99 18.42
N HIS A 36 -18.98 6.10 18.61
CA HIS A 36 -19.61 5.89 19.91
C HIS A 36 -19.29 4.47 20.41
N GLY A 37 -18.68 4.37 21.60
CA GLY A 37 -18.25 3.09 22.16
C GLY A 37 -16.89 2.54 21.68
N SER A 38 -16.24 3.16 20.68
CA SER A 38 -15.00 2.64 20.07
C SER A 38 -13.83 3.63 20.04
N GLY A 39 -13.96 4.78 20.70
CA GLY A 39 -12.89 5.78 20.83
C GLY A 39 -12.73 6.74 19.64
N THR A 40 -11.62 7.47 19.59
CA THR A 40 -11.32 8.49 18.57
C THR A 40 -10.25 7.99 17.61
N TRP A 41 -10.52 8.04 16.32
CA TRP A 41 -9.67 7.50 15.25
C TRP A 41 -9.07 8.61 14.42
N ILE A 42 -7.85 8.43 13.89
CA ILE A 42 -7.25 9.37 12.93
C ILE A 42 -7.90 9.09 11.57
N ARG A 43 -8.47 10.13 10.96
CA ARG A 43 -8.94 10.07 9.58
C ARG A 43 -7.75 10.24 8.64
N ASN A 44 -7.45 9.21 7.87
CA ASN A 44 -6.55 9.33 6.74
C ASN A 44 -7.22 10.23 5.69
N LYS A 45 -6.67 11.42 5.46
CA LYS A 45 -7.11 12.39 4.42
C LYS A 45 -6.79 11.91 2.99
N HIS A 46 -6.82 10.61 2.72
CA HIS A 46 -6.71 10.13 1.36
C HIS A 46 -8.06 10.35 0.69
N PHE A 47 -8.09 11.21 -0.33
CA PHE A 47 -9.23 11.29 -1.23
C PHE A 47 -9.37 9.93 -1.90
N GLN A 48 -10.43 9.20 -1.56
CA GLN A 48 -10.74 7.93 -2.20
C GLN A 48 -11.54 8.22 -3.47
N SER A 49 -10.90 8.07 -4.62
CA SER A 49 -11.58 8.03 -5.92
C SER A 49 -11.52 6.61 -6.46
N SER A 50 -12.64 6.08 -6.97
CA SER A 50 -12.65 4.77 -7.62
C SER A 50 -12.05 4.89 -9.02
N LEU A 51 -10.96 4.15 -9.26
CA LEU A 51 -10.53 3.82 -10.62
C LEU A 51 -11.29 2.56 -11.03
N THR A 52 -11.87 2.54 -12.22
CA THR A 52 -12.76 1.45 -12.68
C THR A 52 -12.01 0.23 -13.22
N HIS A 53 -10.67 0.25 -13.17
CA HIS A 53 -9.82 -0.80 -13.72
C HIS A 53 -8.60 -1.00 -12.83
N LEU A 54 -8.28 -2.26 -12.54
CA LEU A 54 -7.08 -2.68 -11.81
C LEU A 54 -6.33 -3.65 -12.69
N ASP A 55 -5.15 -3.25 -13.15
CA ASP A 55 -4.20 -4.15 -13.82
C ASP A 55 -2.99 -4.35 -12.91
N SER A 56 -2.48 -5.58 -12.83
CA SER A 56 -1.16 -5.83 -12.30
C SER A 56 -0.10 -5.18 -13.19
N PHE A 57 1.08 -4.91 -12.62
CA PHE A 57 2.25 -4.48 -13.39
C PHE A 57 2.51 -5.33 -14.64
N THR A 58 2.33 -6.65 -14.52
CA THR A 58 2.57 -7.59 -15.63
C THR A 58 1.54 -7.39 -16.74
N GLU A 59 0.27 -7.19 -16.39
CA GLU A 59 -0.80 -6.92 -17.36
C GLU A 59 -0.60 -5.56 -18.05
N ILE A 60 -0.28 -4.50 -17.30
CA ILE A 60 0.02 -3.16 -17.86
C ILE A 60 1.10 -3.27 -18.93
N ALA A 61 2.22 -3.94 -18.63
CA ALA A 61 3.33 -4.06 -19.56
C ALA A 61 2.98 -4.89 -20.81
N LEU A 62 2.27 -6.02 -20.63
CA LEU A 62 1.89 -6.90 -21.74
C LEU A 62 0.85 -6.26 -22.66
N ASN A 63 -0.10 -5.49 -22.11
CA ASN A 63 -1.11 -4.76 -22.88
C ASN A 63 -0.47 -3.69 -23.80
N GLU A 64 0.66 -3.13 -23.39
CA GLU A 64 1.49 -2.22 -24.19
C GLU A 64 2.51 -2.95 -25.10
N GLY A 65 2.44 -4.28 -25.19
CA GLY A 65 3.33 -5.10 -26.02
C GLY A 65 4.78 -5.19 -25.52
N LYS A 66 5.04 -4.81 -24.26
CA LYS A 66 6.37 -4.80 -23.66
C LYS A 66 6.64 -6.06 -22.82
N LYS A 67 7.91 -6.34 -22.51
CA LYS A 67 8.30 -7.53 -21.75
C LYS A 67 8.54 -7.21 -20.27
N PRO A 68 7.62 -7.57 -19.34
CA PRO A 68 7.85 -7.41 -17.92
C PRO A 68 8.78 -8.51 -17.38
N THR A 69 9.73 -8.14 -16.53
CA THR A 69 10.52 -9.09 -15.73
C THR A 69 10.66 -8.59 -14.29
N SER A 70 11.11 -9.46 -13.39
CA SER A 70 11.28 -9.13 -11.98
C SER A 70 12.52 -9.76 -11.40
N GLN A 71 13.31 -8.96 -10.70
CA GLN A 71 14.41 -9.42 -9.85
C GLN A 71 13.96 -9.37 -8.40
N LEU A 72 13.91 -10.52 -7.75
CA LEU A 72 13.62 -10.63 -6.33
C LEU A 72 14.89 -10.26 -5.55
N LEU A 73 14.86 -9.13 -4.85
CA LEU A 73 15.97 -8.64 -4.04
C LEU A 73 15.95 -9.24 -2.63
N LYS A 74 14.75 -9.45 -2.08
CA LYS A 74 14.56 -10.03 -0.75
C LYS A 74 13.24 -10.79 -0.69
N PHE A 75 13.23 -11.92 0.02
CA PHE A 75 12.03 -12.67 0.38
C PHE A 75 12.23 -13.34 1.72
N GLU A 76 11.40 -13.03 2.70
CA GLU A 76 11.51 -13.59 4.04
C GLU A 76 10.15 -13.63 4.75
N LEU A 77 10.08 -14.44 5.79
CA LEU A 77 9.00 -14.39 6.77
C LEU A 77 9.41 -13.41 7.87
N GLN A 78 8.54 -12.46 8.19
CA GLN A 78 8.77 -11.53 9.30
C GLN A 78 7.49 -11.28 10.10
N ALA A 79 7.64 -10.69 11.29
CA ALA A 79 6.52 -10.23 12.09
C ALA A 79 5.94 -8.92 11.51
N ALA A 80 4.63 -8.83 11.39
CA ALA A 80 3.97 -7.62 10.89
C ALA A 80 4.20 -6.45 11.87
N SER A 81 4.68 -5.32 11.35
CA SER A 81 4.66 -4.07 12.10
C SER A 81 3.22 -3.56 12.27
N GLU A 82 3.00 -2.58 13.14
CA GLU A 82 1.67 -2.00 13.34
C GLU A 82 1.05 -1.46 12.03
N GLU A 83 1.85 -0.81 11.18
CA GLU A 83 1.37 -0.32 9.87
C GLU A 83 0.93 -1.48 8.97
N ILE A 84 1.77 -2.51 8.85
CA ILE A 84 1.49 -3.67 8.00
C ILE A 84 0.30 -4.48 8.53
N ALA A 85 0.21 -4.66 9.85
CA ALA A 85 -0.90 -5.35 10.48
C ALA A 85 -2.22 -4.61 10.24
N ASN A 86 -2.25 -3.29 10.41
CA ASN A 86 -3.43 -2.48 10.06
C ASN A 86 -3.77 -2.58 8.56
N GLY A 87 -2.76 -2.53 7.69
CA GLY A 87 -2.91 -2.67 6.24
C GLY A 87 -3.34 -4.07 5.78
N LEU A 88 -3.18 -5.11 6.60
CA LEU A 88 -3.60 -6.47 6.27
C LEU A 88 -4.78 -6.97 7.14
N GLN A 89 -5.31 -6.11 8.01
CA GLN A 89 -6.30 -6.49 9.04
C GLN A 89 -5.83 -7.68 9.91
N LEU A 90 -4.54 -7.69 10.27
CA LEU A 90 -3.90 -8.66 11.14
C LEU A 90 -3.65 -8.06 12.53
N GLN A 91 -3.20 -8.89 13.46
CA GLN A 91 -2.65 -8.41 14.73
C GLN A 91 -1.18 -8.02 14.57
N ASN A 92 -0.73 -7.03 15.35
CA ASN A 92 0.68 -6.67 15.40
C ASN A 92 1.51 -7.89 15.84
N GLY A 93 2.55 -8.22 15.08
CA GLY A 93 3.38 -9.40 15.30
C GLY A 93 2.97 -10.64 14.51
N ASP A 94 1.80 -10.67 13.87
CA ASP A 94 1.38 -11.80 13.05
C ASP A 94 2.37 -12.05 11.89
N PRO A 95 2.58 -13.32 11.50
CA PRO A 95 3.55 -13.67 10.48
C PRO A 95 3.10 -13.21 9.09
N VAL A 96 3.99 -12.51 8.38
CA VAL A 96 3.77 -12.04 7.02
C VAL A 96 4.95 -12.42 6.12
N HIS A 97 4.65 -12.82 4.89
CA HIS A 97 5.65 -12.89 3.85
C HIS A 97 5.97 -11.48 3.39
N TYR A 98 7.25 -11.14 3.38
CA TYR A 98 7.76 -9.90 2.80
C TYR A 98 8.55 -10.21 1.54
N ALA A 99 8.30 -9.45 0.48
CA ALA A 99 9.11 -9.48 -0.73
C ALA A 99 9.50 -8.07 -1.17
N LYS A 100 10.77 -7.91 -1.53
CA LYS A 100 11.32 -6.70 -2.19
C LYS A 100 11.69 -7.06 -3.62
N ARG A 101 11.07 -6.43 -4.61
CA ARG A 101 11.22 -6.76 -6.03
C ARG A 101 11.58 -5.52 -6.83
N LEU A 102 12.63 -5.62 -7.64
CA LEU A 102 12.89 -4.65 -8.70
C LEU A 102 12.21 -5.15 -9.98
N ARG A 103 11.30 -4.33 -10.51
CA ARG A 103 10.47 -4.64 -11.67
C ARG A 103 11.07 -3.95 -12.89
N PHE A 104 11.10 -4.67 -14.01
CA PHE A 104 11.67 -4.20 -15.25
C PHE A 104 10.66 -4.28 -16.38
N ILE A 105 10.80 -3.37 -17.33
CA ILE A 105 10.15 -3.41 -18.65
C ILE A 105 11.26 -3.27 -19.68
N ASP A 106 11.36 -4.22 -20.60
CA ASP A 106 12.39 -4.24 -21.66
C ASP A 106 13.82 -4.03 -21.11
N ASN A 107 14.10 -4.66 -19.96
CA ASN A 107 15.35 -4.58 -19.19
C ASN A 107 15.66 -3.23 -18.53
N ILE A 108 14.73 -2.28 -18.53
CA ILE A 108 14.84 -1.00 -17.82
C ILE A 108 14.17 -1.13 -16.45
N ALA A 109 14.85 -0.73 -15.38
CA ALA A 109 14.32 -0.75 -14.03
C ALA A 109 13.27 0.37 -13.87
N VAL A 110 12.01 -0.01 -13.65
CA VAL A 110 10.88 0.92 -13.67
C VAL A 110 10.23 1.12 -12.30
N GLN A 111 10.25 0.10 -11.46
CA GLN A 111 9.56 0.14 -10.18
C GLN A 111 10.23 -0.76 -9.15
N LEU A 112 10.43 -0.25 -7.94
CA LEU A 112 10.74 -1.06 -6.77
C LEU A 112 9.45 -1.28 -6.00
N GLU A 113 9.15 -2.54 -5.72
CA GLU A 113 7.99 -2.94 -4.93
C GLU A 113 8.46 -3.59 -3.64
N GLU A 114 7.85 -3.16 -2.55
CA GLU A 114 7.85 -3.85 -1.28
C GLU A 114 6.42 -4.34 -1.03
N THR A 115 6.24 -5.62 -0.74
CA THR A 115 4.91 -6.22 -0.58
C THR A 115 4.87 -7.16 0.60
N TRP A 116 3.75 -7.12 1.32
CA TRP A 116 3.47 -7.95 2.48
C TRP A 116 2.18 -8.71 2.24
N LEU A 117 2.21 -10.02 2.53
CA LEU A 117 1.06 -10.91 2.46
C LEU A 117 0.96 -11.71 3.77
N SER A 118 -0.26 -11.98 4.25
CA SER A 118 -0.47 -12.83 5.43
C SER A 118 0.09 -14.23 5.18
N ALA A 119 1.03 -14.68 6.01
CA ALA A 119 1.60 -16.02 5.90
C ALA A 119 0.61 -17.10 6.34
N THR A 120 -0.36 -16.75 7.19
CA THR A 120 -1.46 -17.65 7.56
C THR A 120 -2.43 -17.85 6.40
N ARG A 121 -2.71 -16.79 5.63
CA ARG A 121 -3.62 -16.83 4.48
C ARG A 121 -2.98 -17.47 3.24
N PHE A 122 -1.69 -17.23 3.03
CA PHE A 122 -0.94 -17.71 1.87
C PHE A 122 0.29 -18.53 2.27
N PRO A 123 0.13 -19.64 3.02
CA PRO A 123 1.24 -20.39 3.61
C PRO A 123 2.21 -20.99 2.58
N ASP A 124 1.72 -21.25 1.37
CA ASP A 124 2.49 -21.86 0.28
C ASP A 124 3.16 -20.82 -0.63
N LEU A 125 3.20 -19.54 -0.23
CA LEU A 125 3.87 -18.51 -1.02
C LEU A 125 5.38 -18.73 -1.02
N THR A 126 5.96 -18.85 -2.22
CA THR A 126 7.39 -19.13 -2.40
C THR A 126 8.10 -18.05 -3.20
N ILE A 127 9.43 -18.12 -3.19
CA ILE A 127 10.32 -17.36 -4.08
C ILE A 127 9.92 -17.51 -5.56
N SER A 128 9.51 -18.71 -5.98
CA SER A 128 9.12 -18.97 -7.38
C SER A 128 7.88 -18.16 -7.78
N HIS A 129 6.88 -18.10 -6.90
CA HIS A 129 5.67 -17.28 -7.09
C HIS A 129 6.03 -15.79 -7.18
N MET A 130 6.89 -15.30 -6.27
CA MET A 130 7.27 -13.88 -6.22
C MET A 130 8.18 -13.43 -7.36
N ARG A 131 8.85 -14.35 -8.07
CA ARG A 131 9.56 -14.05 -9.33
C ARG A 131 8.64 -13.82 -10.52
N LYS A 132 7.36 -14.21 -10.42
CA LYS A 132 6.32 -14.04 -11.44
C LYS A 132 5.31 -12.96 -11.01
N SER A 133 4.10 -12.99 -11.56
CA SER A 133 2.99 -12.15 -11.09
C SER A 133 2.45 -12.69 -9.77
N LYS A 134 2.39 -11.82 -8.74
CA LYS A 134 1.79 -12.19 -7.44
C LYS A 134 0.28 -12.41 -7.58
N PHE A 135 -0.39 -11.60 -8.41
CA PHE A 135 -1.83 -11.73 -8.67
C PHE A 135 -2.14 -13.05 -9.38
N SER A 136 -1.30 -13.47 -10.33
CA SER A 136 -1.43 -14.79 -10.95
C SER A 136 -1.38 -15.93 -9.94
N TYR A 137 -0.51 -15.86 -8.93
CA TYR A 137 -0.46 -16.86 -7.84
C TYR A 137 -1.74 -16.80 -6.99
N ILE A 138 -2.16 -15.60 -6.58
CA ILE A 138 -3.36 -15.39 -5.76
C ILE A 138 -4.62 -15.95 -6.46
N GLU A 139 -4.80 -15.66 -7.75
CA GLU A 139 -6.00 -16.06 -8.48
C GLU A 139 -5.97 -17.52 -8.93
N ASN A 140 -4.85 -17.98 -9.50
CA ASN A 140 -4.80 -19.31 -10.13
C ASN A 140 -4.40 -20.41 -9.15
N ASP A 141 -3.47 -20.13 -8.24
CA ASP A 141 -2.92 -21.15 -7.34
C ASP A 141 -3.68 -21.16 -6.00
N CYS A 142 -4.10 -19.99 -5.49
CA CYS A 142 -4.90 -19.90 -4.26
C CYS A 142 -6.41 -19.85 -4.50
N GLY A 143 -6.88 -19.63 -5.73
CA GLY A 143 -8.30 -19.51 -6.04
C GLY A 143 -8.99 -18.28 -5.44
N VAL A 144 -8.22 -17.25 -5.07
CA VAL A 144 -8.75 -16.02 -4.48
C VAL A 144 -9.04 -15.02 -5.59
N LYS A 145 -10.30 -14.59 -5.70
CA LYS A 145 -10.71 -13.57 -6.66
C LYS A 145 -10.30 -12.19 -6.16
N ILE A 146 -9.59 -11.42 -6.97
CA ILE A 146 -9.27 -10.02 -6.69
C ILE A 146 -10.46 -9.16 -7.13
N ASP A 147 -11.01 -8.36 -6.21
CA ASP A 147 -12.15 -7.46 -6.49
C ASP A 147 -11.68 -6.05 -6.85
N GLY A 148 -10.65 -5.56 -6.16
CA GLY A 148 -10.14 -4.22 -6.37
C GLY A 148 -8.94 -3.89 -5.49
N CYS A 149 -8.55 -2.62 -5.51
CA CYS A 149 -7.41 -2.11 -4.76
C CYS A 149 -7.68 -0.70 -4.25
N TYR A 150 -7.24 -0.40 -3.03
CA TYR A 150 -7.12 0.97 -2.54
C TYR A 150 -5.71 1.48 -2.79
N GLU A 151 -5.59 2.64 -3.46
CA GLU A 151 -4.30 3.23 -3.79
C GLU A 151 -4.16 4.64 -3.22
N SER A 152 -2.97 4.96 -2.72
CA SER A 152 -2.59 6.31 -2.28
C SER A 152 -1.28 6.70 -2.93
N ILE A 153 -1.33 7.70 -3.81
CA ILE A 153 -0.24 8.09 -4.71
C ILE A 153 0.31 9.44 -4.28
N MET A 154 1.63 9.57 -4.20
CA MET A 154 2.30 10.83 -3.87
C MET A 154 3.67 10.97 -4.55
N PRO A 155 4.04 12.19 -4.99
CA PRO A 155 5.40 12.46 -5.42
C PRO A 155 6.35 12.46 -4.23
N THR A 156 7.57 11.94 -4.41
CA THR A 156 8.64 12.00 -3.41
C THR A 156 10.02 12.06 -4.08
N LYS A 157 11.05 12.39 -3.31
CA LYS A 157 12.44 12.25 -3.75
C LYS A 157 12.95 10.83 -3.43
N PRO A 158 13.74 10.20 -4.31
CA PRO A 158 14.31 8.91 -4.02
C PRO A 158 15.36 9.02 -2.91
N SER A 159 15.43 7.99 -2.05
CA SER A 159 16.61 7.78 -1.21
C SER A 159 17.83 7.44 -2.10
N PRO A 160 19.07 7.51 -1.58
CA PRO A 160 20.25 7.09 -2.35
C PRO A 160 20.16 5.67 -2.89
N GLU A 161 19.58 4.74 -2.12
CA GLU A 161 19.34 3.36 -2.56
C GLU A 161 18.33 3.31 -3.71
N LEU A 162 17.19 4.01 -3.58
CA LEU A 162 16.16 4.07 -4.62
C LEU A 162 16.70 4.69 -5.92
N ALA A 163 17.49 5.77 -5.80
CA ALA A 163 18.09 6.45 -6.93
C ALA A 163 19.03 5.51 -7.70
N HIS A 164 19.84 4.74 -6.97
CA HIS A 164 20.72 3.73 -7.56
C HIS A 164 19.94 2.59 -8.24
N LEU A 165 18.95 2.02 -7.56
CA LEU A 165 18.17 0.88 -8.10
C LEU A 165 17.31 1.25 -9.31
N LEU A 166 16.73 2.46 -9.32
CA LEU A 166 15.84 2.93 -10.38
C LEU A 166 16.56 3.71 -11.48
N LEU A 167 17.89 3.88 -11.37
CA LEU A 167 18.72 4.63 -12.30
C LEU A 167 18.23 6.08 -12.52
N VAL A 168 17.80 6.73 -11.44
CA VAL A 168 17.35 8.13 -11.45
C VAL A 168 18.31 9.02 -10.65
N SER A 169 18.28 10.33 -10.92
CA SER A 169 19.00 11.28 -10.09
C SER A 169 18.36 11.38 -8.69
N PRO A 170 19.14 11.60 -7.62
CA PRO A 170 18.60 11.95 -6.30
C PRO A 170 17.70 13.20 -6.28
N ASN A 171 17.79 14.04 -7.33
CA ASN A 171 16.97 15.23 -7.49
C ASN A 171 15.71 15.00 -8.33
N ASP A 172 15.59 13.85 -8.99
CA ASP A 172 14.44 13.54 -9.83
C ASP A 172 13.24 13.15 -8.96
N PRO A 173 12.02 13.61 -9.30
CA PRO A 173 10.82 13.16 -8.61
C PRO A 173 10.47 11.73 -9.03
N ILE A 174 10.24 10.87 -8.04
CA ILE A 174 9.62 9.55 -8.23
C ILE A 174 8.20 9.56 -7.67
N ILE A 175 7.41 8.56 -8.05
CA ILE A 175 6.10 8.32 -7.42
C ILE A 175 6.26 7.25 -6.35
N LYS A 176 5.80 7.56 -5.14
CA LYS A 176 5.55 6.58 -4.08
C LYS A 176 4.06 6.26 -4.06
N MET A 177 3.72 4.99 -3.98
CA MET A 177 2.34 4.52 -3.94
C MET A 177 2.17 3.49 -2.85
N TYR A 178 1.12 3.63 -2.05
CA TYR A 178 0.64 2.57 -1.16
C TYR A 178 -0.53 1.88 -1.84
N THR A 179 -0.53 0.56 -1.89
CA THR A 179 -1.60 -0.24 -2.51
C THR A 179 -2.07 -1.32 -1.55
N GLN A 180 -3.38 -1.55 -1.48
CA GLN A 180 -3.98 -2.63 -0.73
C GLN A 180 -4.99 -3.35 -1.63
N ALA A 181 -4.62 -4.50 -2.18
CA ALA A 181 -5.58 -5.30 -2.93
C ALA A 181 -6.54 -6.01 -1.97
N ILE A 182 -7.79 -6.15 -2.39
CA ILE A 182 -8.86 -6.81 -1.63
C ILE A 182 -9.56 -7.86 -2.50
N ASP A 183 -10.10 -8.87 -1.84
CA ASP A 183 -10.97 -9.86 -2.49
C ASP A 183 -12.43 -9.42 -2.52
N ASP A 184 -13.28 -10.27 -3.08
CA ASP A 184 -14.74 -10.07 -3.19
C ASP A 184 -15.48 -10.13 -1.84
N ASN A 185 -14.80 -10.48 -0.75
CA ASN A 185 -15.28 -10.38 0.62
C ASN A 185 -14.71 -9.16 1.36
N HIS A 186 -14.05 -8.24 0.63
CA HIS A 186 -13.35 -7.06 1.16
C HIS A 186 -12.24 -7.38 2.18
N GLN A 187 -11.65 -8.58 2.12
CA GLN A 187 -10.48 -8.93 2.94
C GLN A 187 -9.18 -8.54 2.25
N PRO A 188 -8.22 -7.91 2.94
CA PRO A 188 -6.91 -7.59 2.39
C PRO A 188 -6.18 -8.83 1.89
N ILE A 189 -5.74 -8.77 0.65
CA ILE A 189 -4.91 -9.79 0.00
C ILE A 189 -3.43 -9.44 0.24
N ASP A 190 -3.05 -8.22 -0.06
CA ASP A 190 -1.70 -7.71 0.16
C ASP A 190 -1.72 -6.24 0.58
N TYR A 191 -0.60 -5.80 1.14
CA TYR A 191 -0.29 -4.39 1.35
C TYR A 191 1.07 -4.13 0.71
N SER A 192 1.18 -3.07 -0.07
CA SER A 192 2.33 -2.83 -0.92
C SER A 192 2.75 -1.38 -0.92
N ILE A 193 4.06 -1.15 -1.01
CA ILE A 193 4.67 0.15 -1.23
C ILE A 193 5.45 0.08 -2.54
N LEU A 194 5.09 0.93 -3.49
CA LEU A 194 5.71 1.01 -4.81
C LEU A 194 6.48 2.32 -4.94
N TYR A 195 7.68 2.25 -5.49
CA TYR A 195 8.50 3.40 -5.87
C TYR A 195 8.77 3.33 -7.36
N THR A 196 8.29 4.31 -8.11
CA THR A 196 8.22 4.23 -9.58
C THR A 196 9.07 5.33 -10.23
N ASN A 197 9.89 4.94 -11.20
CA ASN A 197 10.60 5.86 -12.07
C ASN A 197 9.60 6.51 -13.05
N THR A 198 9.43 7.82 -12.92
CA THR A 198 8.42 8.61 -13.67
C THR A 198 8.80 8.85 -15.14
N PHE A 199 10.08 8.70 -15.49
CA PHE A 199 10.54 8.84 -16.88
C PHE A 199 10.30 7.58 -17.71
N GLU A 200 10.38 6.41 -17.07
CA GLU A 200 10.33 5.11 -17.75
C GLU A 200 8.95 4.43 -17.63
N PHE A 201 8.15 4.81 -16.64
CA PHE A 201 6.83 4.21 -16.41
C PHE A 201 5.76 5.28 -16.21
N GLN A 202 4.93 5.42 -17.24
CA GLN A 202 3.77 6.31 -17.24
C GLN A 202 2.54 5.51 -17.66
N VAL A 203 1.49 5.55 -16.83
CA VAL A 203 0.22 4.90 -17.12
C VAL A 203 -0.79 5.97 -17.52
N LYS A 204 -1.42 5.78 -18.68
CA LYS A 204 -2.43 6.70 -19.20
C LYS A 204 -3.81 6.06 -19.05
N TYR A 205 -4.66 6.68 -18.24
CA TYR A 205 -6.04 6.24 -18.08
C TYR A 205 -6.97 7.01 -19.02
N TYR A 206 -7.83 6.28 -19.73
CA TYR A 206 -9.03 6.83 -20.36
C TYR A 206 -10.22 6.52 -19.46
N ILE A 207 -10.76 7.55 -18.79
CA ILE A 207 -11.92 7.41 -17.92
C ILE A 207 -13.12 8.06 -18.63
N PRO A 208 -14.08 7.27 -19.14
CA PRO A 208 -15.24 7.82 -19.80
C PRO A 208 -16.13 8.55 -18.78
N ARG A 209 -16.62 9.75 -19.15
CA ARG A 209 -17.64 10.43 -18.35
C ARG A 209 -18.99 9.76 -18.58
N HIS A 210 -19.47 9.01 -17.60
CA HIS A 210 -20.87 8.58 -17.58
C HIS A 210 -21.75 9.83 -17.48
N ARG A 211 -22.63 10.03 -18.46
CA ARG A 211 -23.66 11.08 -18.47
C ARG A 211 -24.97 10.50 -17.97
#